data_AF-A0A1I2N4K1-F1
#
_entry.id   AF-A0A1I2N4K1-F1
#
_cell.length_a   1.000
_cell.length_b   1.000
_cell.length_c   1.000
_cell.angle_alpha   90.00
_cell.angle_beta   90.00
_cell.angle_gamma   90.00
#
_symmetry.space_group_name_H-M   'P 1'
#
loop_
_entity.id
_entity.type
_entity.pdbx_description
1 polymer ?
#
loop_
_entity_poly.entity_id
_entity_poly.type
_entity_poly.pdbx_seq_one_letter_code
_entity_poly.pdbx_strand_id
1 'polypeptide(L)'
;VSSQLRAYCRKHFKEDYYLLRSIPGIGGIVAVGIITELGDLRRFSSLKHLAGYVGLVPGIYQSGATSRSMGMSPRCHGLIRSYYVEAAWQAIRTDPVIQAYYRKHLGKDVKKIIVKVAHKLLSRTLAVIKTKTPYEVGVVA
;
A
#
# COMPACT_ATOMS: atom_id res chain seq x y z
N VAL A 1 -15.68 13.34 -12.55
CA VAL A 1 -14.53 12.42 -12.84
C VAL A 1 -14.51 11.20 -11.92
N SER A 2 -14.43 11.37 -10.59
CA SER A 2 -14.34 10.24 -9.64
C SER A 2 -15.52 9.25 -9.70
N SER A 3 -16.74 9.74 -9.91
CA SER A 3 -17.94 8.90 -10.08
C SER A 3 -17.89 8.01 -11.32
N GLN A 4 -17.45 8.56 -12.44
CA GLN A 4 -17.31 7.85 -13.73
C GLN A 4 -16.20 6.80 -13.67
N LEU A 5 -15.03 7.13 -13.12
CA LEU A 5 -13.93 6.17 -12.95
C LEU A 5 -14.34 4.99 -12.06
N ARG A 6 -15.05 5.24 -10.95
CA ARG A 6 -15.60 4.15 -10.12
C ARG A 6 -16.62 3.29 -10.86
N ALA A 7 -17.45 3.88 -11.72
CA ALA A 7 -18.40 3.11 -12.52
C ALA A 7 -17.66 2.24 -13.54
N TYR A 8 -16.63 2.78 -14.19
CA TYR A 8 -15.78 2.07 -15.14
C TYR A 8 -15.05 0.89 -14.47
N CYS A 9 -14.35 1.12 -13.35
CA CYS A 9 -13.65 0.05 -12.63
C CYS A 9 -14.60 -1.03 -12.12
N ARG A 10 -15.81 -0.68 -11.66
CA ARG A 10 -16.80 -1.69 -11.25
C ARG A 10 -17.30 -2.55 -12.42
N LYS A 11 -17.32 -2.00 -13.63
CA LYS A 11 -17.77 -2.72 -14.84
C LYS A 11 -16.68 -3.63 -15.40
N HIS A 12 -15.44 -3.11 -15.50
CA HIS A 12 -14.34 -3.80 -16.20
C HIS A 12 -13.38 -4.55 -15.27
N PHE A 13 -13.21 -4.09 -14.03
CA PHE A 13 -12.27 -4.65 -13.04
C PHE A 13 -12.99 -5.01 -11.75
N LYS A 14 -14.15 -5.67 -11.88
CA LYS A 14 -15.06 -5.95 -10.76
C LYS A 14 -14.37 -6.70 -9.62
N GLU A 15 -13.72 -7.82 -9.94
CA GLU A 15 -13.06 -8.69 -8.96
C GLU A 15 -12.00 -7.92 -8.16
N ASP A 16 -11.02 -7.33 -8.86
CA ASP A 16 -9.92 -6.59 -8.24
C ASP A 16 -10.42 -5.39 -7.44
N TYR A 17 -11.46 -4.68 -7.91
CA TYR A 17 -12.04 -3.55 -7.18
C TYR A 17 -12.64 -3.97 -5.82
N TYR A 18 -13.38 -5.08 -5.77
CA TYR A 18 -13.96 -5.56 -4.52
C TYR A 18 -12.92 -6.18 -3.58
N LEU A 19 -11.90 -6.86 -4.14
CA LEU A 19 -10.75 -7.35 -3.38
C LEU A 19 -9.99 -6.20 -2.72
N LEU A 20 -9.67 -5.13 -3.46
CA LEU A 20 -9.02 -3.95 -2.88
C LEU A 20 -9.87 -3.29 -1.80
N ARG A 21 -11.19 -3.19 -2.01
CA ARG A 21 -12.12 -2.61 -1.02
C ARG A 21 -12.27 -3.43 0.26
N SER A 22 -11.92 -4.72 0.24
CA SER A 22 -11.94 -5.55 1.46
C SER A 22 -10.83 -5.16 2.44
N ILE A 23 -9.77 -4.51 1.96
CA ILE A 23 -8.62 -4.13 2.78
C ILE A 23 -8.99 -2.88 3.61
N PRO A 24 -8.79 -2.92 4.94
CA PRO A 24 -9.07 -1.78 5.81
C PRO A 24 -8.26 -0.56 5.38
N GLY A 25 -8.96 0.58 5.26
CA GLY A 25 -8.38 1.85 4.82
C GLY A 25 -8.36 2.07 3.30
N ILE A 26 -8.64 1.06 2.48
CA ILE A 26 -8.76 1.22 1.02
C ILE A 26 -10.23 1.53 0.66
N GLY A 27 -10.51 2.82 0.49
CA GLY A 27 -11.80 3.30 -0.01
C GLY A 27 -11.96 3.13 -1.52
N GLY A 28 -13.16 3.40 -2.04
CA GLY A 28 -13.44 3.24 -3.48
C GLY A 28 -12.60 4.14 -4.39
N ILE A 29 -12.22 5.35 -3.95
CA ILE A 29 -11.33 6.24 -4.73
C ILE A 29 -9.90 5.68 -4.73
N VAL A 30 -9.41 5.21 -3.58
CA VAL A 30 -8.08 4.62 -3.46
C VAL A 30 -7.98 3.34 -4.29
N ALA A 31 -9.00 2.48 -4.26
CA ALA A 31 -9.07 1.27 -5.08
C ALA A 31 -9.04 1.59 -6.58
N VAL A 32 -9.81 2.58 -7.03
CA VAL A 32 -9.77 3.06 -8.42
C VAL A 32 -8.38 3.57 -8.76
N GLY A 33 -7.81 4.44 -7.94
CA GLY A 33 -6.47 5.00 -8.17
C GLY A 33 -5.41 3.91 -8.28
N ILE A 34 -5.46 2.89 -7.43
CA ILE A 34 -4.57 1.73 -7.50
C ILE A 34 -4.74 1.02 -8.85
N ILE A 35 -5.96 0.71 -9.26
CA ILE A 35 -6.23 -0.01 -10.52
C ILE A 35 -5.78 0.83 -11.74
N THR A 36 -6.04 2.13 -11.74
CA THR A 36 -5.71 2.99 -12.90
C THR A 36 -4.22 3.27 -13.02
N GLU A 37 -3.54 3.50 -11.89
CA GLU A 37 -2.13 3.91 -11.89
C GLU A 37 -1.15 2.74 -11.90
N LEU A 38 -1.45 1.67 -11.16
CA LEU A 38 -0.58 0.49 -11.11
C LEU A 38 -0.94 -0.53 -12.19
N GLY A 39 -2.17 -0.49 -12.70
CA GLY A 39 -2.71 -1.51 -13.59
C GLY A 39 -2.81 -2.85 -12.88
N ASP A 40 -2.41 -3.92 -13.58
CA ASP A 40 -2.36 -5.25 -12.99
C ASP A 40 -1.19 -5.40 -12.00
N LEU A 41 -1.51 -5.54 -10.71
CA LEU A 41 -0.51 -5.78 -9.67
C LEU A 41 0.16 -7.16 -9.79
N ARG A 42 -0.43 -8.10 -10.54
CA ARG A 42 0.15 -9.43 -10.78
C ARG A 42 1.44 -9.36 -11.61
N ARG A 43 1.66 -8.27 -12.35
CA ARG A 43 2.90 -8.01 -13.10
C ARG A 43 4.14 -7.93 -12.21
N PHE A 44 3.98 -7.57 -10.94
CA PHE A 44 5.12 -7.47 -10.02
C PHE A 44 5.53 -8.85 -9.49
N SER A 45 6.76 -9.26 -9.79
CA SER A 45 7.33 -10.54 -9.33
C SER A 45 7.41 -10.62 -7.80
N SER A 46 7.89 -9.54 -7.16
CA SER A 46 8.07 -9.45 -5.72
C SER A 46 7.53 -8.14 -5.14
N LEU A 47 7.19 -8.17 -3.85
CA LEU A 47 6.85 -6.98 -3.07
C LEU A 47 7.92 -5.89 -3.17
N LYS A 48 9.20 -6.27 -3.23
CA LYS A 48 10.31 -5.30 -3.33
C LYS A 48 10.18 -4.41 -4.58
N HIS A 49 9.79 -5.00 -5.72
CA HIS A 49 9.57 -4.25 -6.96
C HIS A 49 8.38 -3.29 -6.84
N LEU A 50 7.26 -3.77 -6.27
CA LEU A 50 6.08 -2.93 -6.06
C LEU A 50 6.37 -1.78 -5.08
N ALA A 51 7.05 -2.07 -3.96
CA ALA A 51 7.40 -1.09 -2.95
C ALA A 51 8.39 -0.04 -3.47
N GLY A 52 9.34 -0.45 -4.31
CA GLY A 52 10.24 0.45 -5.03
C GLY A 52 9.50 1.34 -6.04
N TYR A 53 8.53 0.78 -6.79
CA TYR A 53 7.72 1.52 -7.76
C TYR A 53 6.85 2.60 -7.07
N VAL A 54 6.19 2.25 -5.97
CA VAL A 54 5.39 3.20 -5.18
C VAL A 54 6.28 4.19 -4.41
N GLY A 55 7.49 3.78 -4.02
CA GLY A 55 8.42 4.59 -3.23
C GLY A 55 8.15 4.54 -1.72
N LEU A 56 7.72 3.38 -1.22
CA LEU A 56 7.56 3.10 0.22
C LEU A 56 8.81 2.43 0.83
N VAL A 57 9.95 2.56 0.16
CA VAL A 57 11.27 2.02 0.56
C VAL A 57 12.25 3.17 0.69
N PRO A 58 13.18 3.16 1.67
CA PRO A 58 14.24 4.15 1.72
C PRO A 58 15.10 4.10 0.45
N GLY A 59 15.56 5.27 0.00
CA GLY A 59 16.55 5.35 -1.07
C GLY A 59 17.89 4.81 -0.59
N ILE A 60 18.62 4.13 -1.45
CA ILE A 60 19.98 3.68 -1.15
C ILE A 60 20.91 4.45 -2.08
N TYR A 61 21.92 5.11 -1.50
CA TYR A 61 23.02 5.70 -2.25
C TYR A 61 24.26 4.86 -2.01
N GLN A 62 24.81 4.30 -3.10
CA GLN A 62 26.00 3.46 -3.05
C GLN A 62 27.02 3.97 -4.06
N SER A 63 28.23 4.24 -3.59
CA SER A 63 29.37 4.65 -4.41
C SER A 63 30.62 3.89 -3.97
N GLY A 64 31.17 3.07 -4.86
CA GLY A 64 32.30 2.18 -4.54
C GLY A 64 31.98 1.26 -3.35
N ALA A 65 32.81 1.32 -2.32
CA ALA A 65 32.64 0.53 -1.09
C ALA A 65 31.66 1.13 -0.07
N THR A 66 31.18 2.36 -0.27
CA THR A 66 30.29 3.03 0.70
C THR A 66 28.83 2.82 0.32
N SER A 67 28.04 2.27 1.23
CA SER A 67 26.58 2.22 1.14
C SER A 67 25.95 3.06 2.24
N ARG A 68 25.01 3.93 1.90
CA ARG A 68 24.24 4.73 2.86
C ARG A 68 22.74 4.63 2.57
N SER A 69 21.97 4.33 3.61
CA SER A 69 20.51 4.44 3.53
C SER A 69 20.12 5.91 3.63
N MET A 70 19.55 6.41 2.55
CA MET A 70 18.95 7.73 2.50
C MET A 70 17.52 7.67 3.05
N GLY A 71 16.87 8.84 3.16
CA GLY A 71 15.45 8.95 3.47
C GLY A 71 14.55 8.45 2.34
N MET A 72 13.35 9.00 2.25
CA MET A 72 12.41 8.65 1.18
C MET A 72 12.98 9.04 -0.19
N SER A 73 12.94 8.11 -1.14
CA SER A 73 13.36 8.37 -2.51
C SER A 73 12.43 9.38 -3.19
N PRO A 74 12.95 10.44 -3.84
CA PRO A 74 12.12 11.32 -4.67
C PRO A 74 11.61 10.61 -5.93
N ARG A 75 12.30 9.56 -6.39
CA ARG A 75 11.89 8.73 -7.53
C ARG A 75 10.80 7.76 -7.05
N CYS A 76 9.56 8.19 -7.14
CA CYS A 76 8.41 7.45 -6.64
C CYS A 76 7.13 7.84 -7.40
N HIS A 77 6.11 6.98 -7.31
CA HIS A 77 4.76 7.38 -7.71
C HIS A 77 4.07 8.16 -6.58
N GLY A 78 4.23 9.49 -6.59
CA GLY A 78 3.82 10.37 -5.49
C GLY A 78 2.35 10.25 -5.08
N LEU A 79 1.43 10.15 -6.05
CA LEU A 79 -0.01 10.05 -5.79
C LEU A 79 -0.36 8.76 -5.05
N ILE A 80 0.12 7.61 -5.54
CA ILE A 80 -0.13 6.30 -4.93
C ILE A 80 0.52 6.20 -3.55
N ARG A 81 1.71 6.76 -3.38
CA ARG A 81 2.37 6.84 -2.07
C ARG A 81 1.50 7.58 -1.05
N SER A 82 0.96 8.74 -1.42
CA SER A 82 0.04 9.49 -0.55
C SER A 82 -1.21 8.69 -0.23
N TYR A 83 -1.80 7.99 -1.20
CA TYR A 83 -2.98 7.15 -0.96
C TYR A 83 -2.72 6.02 0.03
N TYR A 84 -1.58 5.33 -0.05
CA TYR A 84 -1.23 4.29 0.91
C TYR A 84 -0.92 4.85 2.31
N VAL A 85 -0.38 6.06 2.42
CA VAL A 85 -0.17 6.72 3.71
C VAL A 85 -1.51 7.09 4.37
N GLU A 86 -2.46 7.63 3.60
CA GLU A 86 -3.80 7.93 4.12
C GLU A 86 -4.58 6.64 4.46
N ALA A 87 -4.48 5.62 3.61
CA ALA A 87 -5.06 4.31 3.88
C ALA A 87 -4.47 3.68 5.16
N ALA A 88 -3.18 3.88 5.42
CA ALA A 88 -2.53 3.40 6.64
C ALA A 88 -3.12 4.01 7.91
N TRP A 89 -3.45 5.30 7.90
CA TRP A 89 -4.12 5.95 9.04
C TRP A 89 -5.49 5.35 9.33
N GLN A 90 -6.27 5.08 8.28
CA GLN A 90 -7.56 4.44 8.42
C GLN A 90 -7.44 2.98 8.87
N ALA A 91 -6.44 2.26 8.36
CA ALA A 91 -6.20 0.87 8.71
C ALA A 91 -5.78 0.69 10.17
N ILE A 92 -5.01 1.61 10.74
CA ILE A 92 -4.65 1.63 12.17
C ILE A 92 -5.89 1.72 13.08
N ARG A 93 -6.96 2.36 12.62
CA ARG A 93 -8.20 2.55 13.39
C ARG A 93 -9.14 1.34 13.30
N THR A 94 -9.02 0.55 12.24
CA THR A 94 -10.00 -0.48 11.87
C THR A 94 -9.48 -1.90 12.09
N ASP A 95 -8.19 -2.14 11.86
CA ASP A 95 -7.58 -3.47 12.02
C ASP A 95 -6.77 -3.56 13.31
N PRO A 96 -7.16 -4.46 14.25
CA PRO A 96 -6.43 -4.64 15.51
C PRO A 96 -4.99 -5.11 15.31
N VAL A 97 -4.66 -5.85 14.24
CA VAL A 97 -3.29 -6.33 13.97
C VAL A 97 -2.38 -5.16 13.59
N ILE A 98 -2.87 -4.26 12.72
CA ILE A 98 -2.15 -3.04 12.35
C ILE A 98 -2.02 -2.12 13.56
N GLN A 99 -3.10 -1.99 14.33
CA GLN A 99 -3.11 -1.20 15.54
C GLN A 99 -2.09 -1.71 16.56
N ALA A 100 -2.00 -3.02 16.77
CA ALA A 100 -1.00 -3.63 17.66
C ALA A 100 0.42 -3.33 17.19
N TYR A 101 0.68 -3.41 15.88
CA TYR A 101 1.99 -3.02 15.32
C TYR A 101 2.31 -1.55 15.58
N TYR A 102 1.35 -0.65 15.37
CA TYR A 102 1.50 0.78 15.65
C TYR A 102 1.79 1.04 17.14
N ARG A 103 1.00 0.43 18.03
CA ARG A 103 1.16 0.54 19.49
C ARG A 103 2.51 0.05 19.98
N LYS A 104 3.03 -1.05 19.42
CA LYS A 104 4.37 -1.58 19.74
C LYS A 104 5.50 -0.61 19.42
N HIS A 105 5.29 0.35 18.52
CA HIS A 105 6.31 1.30 18.09
C HIS A 105 6.06 2.72 18.60
N LEU A 106 5.11 2.92 19.52
CA LEU A 106 4.89 4.20 20.19
C LEU A 106 6.19 4.69 20.85
N GLY A 107 6.42 6.00 20.80
CA GLY A 107 7.65 6.65 21.26
C GLY A 107 8.74 6.79 20.19
N LYS A 108 8.59 6.17 19.01
CA LYS A 108 9.42 6.43 17.83
C LYS A 108 8.80 7.50 16.94
N ASP A 109 9.57 7.99 15.97
CA ASP A 109 9.10 8.95 14.96
C ASP A 109 7.87 8.44 14.22
N VAL A 110 6.74 9.11 14.43
CA VAL A 110 5.42 8.78 13.88
C VAL A 110 5.46 8.68 12.35
N LYS A 111 6.20 9.56 11.68
CA LYS A 111 6.31 9.57 10.21
C LYS A 111 6.98 8.29 9.69
N LYS A 112 7.96 7.76 10.42
CA LYS A 112 8.61 6.49 10.06
C LYS A 112 7.70 5.30 10.31
N ILE A 113 6.88 5.35 11.36
CA ILE A 113 5.95 4.27 11.69
C ILE A 113 4.85 4.17 10.62
N ILE A 114 4.23 5.30 10.24
CA ILE A 114 3.15 5.28 9.25
C ILE A 114 3.62 4.77 7.89
N VAL A 115 4.84 5.13 7.46
CA VAL A 115 5.44 4.59 6.23
C VAL A 115 5.65 3.08 6.30
N LYS A 116 6.06 2.55 7.47
CA LYS A 116 6.17 1.09 7.68
C LYS A 116 4.81 0.40 7.65
N VAL A 117 3.78 1.02 8.21
CA VAL A 117 2.40 0.51 8.13
C VAL A 117 1.91 0.52 6.68
N ALA A 118 2.13 1.61 5.94
CA ALA A 118 1.81 1.71 4.52
C ALA A 118 2.53 0.63 3.70
N HIS A 119 3.80 0.33 3.98
CA HIS A 119 4.54 -0.77 3.35
C HIS A 119 3.94 -2.15 3.68
N LYS A 120 3.47 -2.37 4.91
CA LYS A 120 2.75 -3.60 5.29
C LYS A 120 1.39 -3.71 4.59
N LEU A 121 0.66 -2.61 4.47
CA LEU A 121 -0.58 -2.57 3.69
C LEU A 121 -0.32 -2.92 2.22
N LEU A 122 0.73 -2.35 1.61
CA LEU A 122 1.12 -2.68 0.24
C LEU A 122 1.40 -4.19 0.06
N SER A 123 2.05 -4.81 1.06
CA SER A 123 2.26 -6.26 1.09
C SER A 123 0.94 -7.03 1.08
N ARG A 124 -0.02 -6.62 1.92
CA ARG A 124 -1.35 -7.24 2.01
C ARG A 124 -2.14 -7.05 0.72
N THR A 125 -2.07 -5.87 0.11
CA THR A 125 -2.69 -5.59 -1.18
C THR A 125 -2.18 -6.52 -2.27
N LEU A 126 -0.86 -6.70 -2.36
CA LEU A 126 -0.28 -7.61 -3.35
C LEU A 126 -0.69 -9.07 -3.08
N ALA A 127 -0.72 -9.49 -1.81
CA ALA A 127 -1.15 -10.83 -1.44
C ALA A 127 -2.60 -11.09 -1.85
N VAL A 128 -3.54 -10.23 -1.44
CA VAL A 128 -4.98 -10.33 -1.75
C VAL A 128 -5.26 -10.43 -3.25
N ILE A 129 -4.55 -9.64 -4.08
CA ILE A 129 -4.73 -9.66 -5.54
C ILE A 129 -4.15 -10.93 -6.18
N LYS A 130 -3.05 -11.46 -5.63
CA LYS A 130 -2.44 -12.70 -6.12
C LYS A 130 -3.21 -13.94 -5.69
N THR A 131 -3.70 -13.99 -4.45
CA THR A 131 -4.47 -15.12 -3.91
C THR A 131 -5.94 -15.08 -4.33
N LYS A 132 -6.43 -13.91 -4.78
CA LYS A 132 -7.85 -13.65 -5.09
C LYS A 132 -8.79 -13.91 -3.90
N THR A 133 -8.25 -13.92 -2.68
CA THR A 133 -9.02 -14.08 -1.45
C THR A 133 -9.24 -12.72 -0.80
N PRO A 134 -10.47 -12.37 -0.41
CA PRO A 134 -10.73 -11.11 0.27
C PRO A 134 -9.94 -11.02 1.58
N TYR A 135 -9.60 -9.80 1.98
CA TYR A 135 -8.89 -9.56 3.22
C TYR A 135 -9.79 -9.78 4.43
N GLU A 136 -9.33 -10.57 5.39
CA GLU A 136 -10.01 -10.78 6.67
C GLU A 136 -9.34 -9.95 7.78
N VAL A 137 -10.15 -9.15 8.47
CA VAL A 137 -9.69 -8.28 9.54
C VAL A 137 -9.30 -9.12 10.76
N GLY A 138 -8.12 -8.85 11.33
CA GLY A 138 -7.64 -9.55 12.52
C GLY A 138 -6.79 -10.79 12.26
N VAL A 139 -6.65 -11.23 11.01
CA VAL A 139 -5.84 -12.41 10.66
C VAL A 139 -4.39 -12.00 10.36
N VAL A 140 -3.44 -12.72 10.95
CA VAL A 140 -2.01 -12.60 10.64
C VAL A 140 -1.70 -13.63 9.56
N ALA A 141 -1.79 -13.22 8.29
CA ALA A 141 -1.28 -13.98 7.15
C ALA A 141 0.23 -13.76 6.97
#